data_AF-A0A836EE90-F1
#
_entry.id   AF-A0A836EE90-F1
#
_cell.length_a   1.000
_cell.length_b   1.000
_cell.length_c   1.000
_cell.angle_alpha   90.00
_cell.angle_beta   90.00
_cell.angle_gamma   90.00
#
_symmetry.space_group_name_H-M   'P 1'
#
loop_
_entity.id
_entity.type
_entity.pdbx_description
1 polymer ?
#
loop_
_entity_poly.entity_id
_entity_poly.type
_entity_poly.pdbx_seq_one_letter_code
_entity_poly.pdbx_strand_id
1 'polypeptide(L)'
;MAVGAFLFGTISDIAGRKKLIPITMGIVFCALASLSFAQVNFLINLSVFILGMGVAGNNIVLRIYLIECLPMKKRGTCLAVIDMFWIVGYLSVIGISWFMMPSIIRMLDKEFRPSSWRVFAIVCGMPSLVIACISGLLPPSPRYLLLRRRPRQALAVLQQMYAINNLKHTDTYPIRNLESCVRPDDEDETGSIQRYFMKIWERIHRVYKPPYKRVTLCGILACFLHFPGFVWLALWNTHVLQEMEERYVVSGTCNVDIQNMVLDFLRNCDKVNDARFELLLLVSLGYVLGETLLIVGIDVVGRRPYLIFSGLAGGLASLMLIFRLHHAIRVTLSSIFLAAYAIGHTTTCVLLLENYPTALRGTMMGLMKILPYLTLFALQLFMKTTCLLSAAIAMLLVPNLTRLPMKE
;
A
#
# COMPACT_ATOMS: atom_id res chain seq x y z
N MET A 1 -5.53 -9.57 0.25
CA MET A 1 -5.40 -8.11 -0.04
C MET A 1 -6.60 -7.54 -0.79
N ALA A 2 -6.98 -8.05 -1.97
CA ALA A 2 -8.14 -7.56 -2.75
C ALA A 2 -9.43 -7.41 -1.93
N VAL A 3 -9.80 -8.49 -1.23
CA VAL A 3 -11.01 -8.54 -0.39
C VAL A 3 -10.98 -7.47 0.70
N GLY A 4 -9.87 -7.36 1.45
CA GLY A 4 -9.73 -6.38 2.51
C GLY A 4 -9.73 -4.94 2.00
N ALA A 5 -9.08 -4.67 0.87
CA ALA A 5 -9.07 -3.36 0.25
C ALA A 5 -10.48 -2.87 -0.10
N PHE A 6 -11.28 -3.74 -0.72
CA PHE A 6 -12.66 -3.44 -1.07
C PHE A 6 -13.58 -3.33 0.16
N LEU A 7 -13.50 -4.30 1.07
CA LEU A 7 -14.36 -4.37 2.24
C LEU A 7 -14.11 -3.20 3.20
N PHE A 8 -12.87 -3.00 3.64
CA PHE A 8 -12.56 -1.88 4.54
C PHE A 8 -12.65 -0.52 3.84
N GLY A 9 -12.37 -0.45 2.53
CA GLY A 9 -12.58 0.75 1.74
C GLY A 9 -14.05 1.20 1.75
N THR A 10 -14.97 0.31 1.37
CA THR A 10 -16.42 0.60 1.36
C THR A 10 -16.99 0.88 2.76
N ILE A 11 -16.59 0.08 3.76
CA ILE A 11 -17.03 0.28 5.15
C ILE A 11 -16.51 1.64 5.68
N SER A 12 -15.34 2.12 5.24
CA SER A 12 -14.79 3.40 5.70
C SER A 12 -15.63 4.61 5.32
N ASP A 13 -16.31 4.53 4.19
CA ASP A 13 -17.22 5.58 3.75
C ASP A 13 -18.56 5.52 4.52
N ILE A 14 -18.85 4.44 5.24
CA ILE A 14 -20.10 4.27 6.02
C ILE A 14 -19.83 4.43 7.51
N ALA A 15 -19.01 3.57 8.11
CA ALA A 15 -18.73 3.53 9.55
C ALA A 15 -17.77 4.64 10.03
N GLY A 16 -17.03 5.25 9.09
CA GLY A 16 -16.07 6.31 9.36
C GLY A 16 -14.66 5.80 9.59
N ARG A 17 -13.69 6.69 9.38
CA ARG A 17 -12.27 6.31 9.27
C ARG A 17 -11.63 6.03 10.63
N LYS A 18 -11.88 6.90 11.63
CA LYS A 18 -11.33 6.79 13.00
C LYS A 18 -11.57 5.41 13.63
N LYS A 19 -12.76 4.83 13.44
CA LYS A 19 -13.12 3.54 14.05
C LYS A 19 -12.45 2.34 13.37
N LEU A 20 -12.14 2.44 12.07
CA LEU A 20 -11.63 1.31 11.30
C LEU A 20 -10.11 1.12 11.41
N ILE A 21 -9.35 2.19 11.65
CA ILE A 21 -7.90 2.10 11.84
C ILE A 21 -7.54 1.11 12.97
N PRO A 22 -8.05 1.24 14.21
CA PRO A 22 -7.72 0.28 15.27
C PRO A 22 -8.23 -1.13 14.99
N ILE A 23 -9.39 -1.28 14.34
CA ILE A 23 -9.95 -2.59 13.98
C ILE A 23 -9.04 -3.30 12.97
N THR A 24 -8.64 -2.62 11.90
CA THR A 24 -7.77 -3.20 10.87
C THR A 24 -6.38 -3.51 11.39
N MET A 25 -5.81 -2.67 12.25
CA MET A 25 -4.54 -2.97 12.94
C MET A 25 -4.66 -4.14 13.93
N GLY A 26 -5.77 -4.25 14.66
CA GLY A 26 -6.06 -5.41 15.51
C GLY A 26 -6.14 -6.70 14.71
N ILE A 27 -6.76 -6.67 13.52
CA ILE A 27 -6.79 -7.82 12.60
C ILE A 27 -5.38 -8.21 12.16
N VAL A 28 -4.52 -7.24 11.85
CA VAL A 28 -3.11 -7.50 11.49
C VAL A 28 -2.38 -8.18 12.64
N PHE A 29 -2.51 -7.68 13.86
CA PHE A 29 -1.89 -8.28 15.05
C PHE A 29 -2.38 -9.71 15.28
N CYS A 30 -3.71 -9.92 15.30
CA CYS A 30 -4.30 -11.24 15.51
C CYS A 30 -3.87 -12.24 14.42
N ALA A 31 -3.75 -11.79 13.16
CA ALA A 31 -3.28 -12.63 12.07
C ALA A 31 -1.81 -13.02 12.23
N LEU A 32 -0.92 -12.11 12.63
CA LEU A 32 0.49 -12.39 12.88
C LEU A 32 0.69 -13.27 14.12
N ALA A 33 -0.09 -13.05 15.18
CA ALA A 33 -0.10 -13.91 16.36
C ALA A 33 -0.56 -15.33 15.99
N SER A 34 -1.69 -15.45 15.27
CA SER A 34 -2.18 -16.74 14.75
C SER A 34 -1.14 -17.43 13.87
N LEU A 35 -0.46 -16.69 13.00
CA LEU A 35 0.60 -17.22 12.13
C LEU A 35 1.77 -17.80 12.95
N SER A 36 2.17 -17.13 14.04
CA SER A 36 3.23 -17.61 14.94
C SER A 36 2.88 -18.97 15.57
N PHE A 37 1.62 -19.15 16.01
CA PHE A 37 1.15 -20.39 16.66
C PHE A 37 0.61 -21.45 15.68
N ALA A 38 0.54 -21.16 14.38
CA ALA A 38 -0.13 -22.04 13.42
C ALA A 38 0.62 -23.36 13.19
N GLN A 39 0.02 -24.49 13.56
CA GLN A 39 0.63 -25.82 13.40
C GLN A 39 0.27 -26.51 12.07
N VAL A 40 -0.85 -26.12 11.44
CA VAL A 40 -1.37 -26.74 10.22
C VAL A 40 -1.25 -25.77 9.04
N ASN A 41 -0.89 -26.27 7.85
CA ASN A 41 -0.76 -25.47 6.62
C ASN A 41 -2.03 -24.66 6.30
N PHE A 42 -3.21 -25.23 6.55
CA PHE A 42 -4.47 -24.50 6.41
C PHE A 42 -4.52 -23.23 7.28
N LEU A 43 -4.10 -23.34 8.54
CA LEU A 43 -4.10 -22.21 9.48
C LEU A 43 -3.03 -21.16 9.12
N ILE A 44 -1.88 -21.58 8.59
CA ILE A 44 -0.86 -20.67 8.03
C ILE A 44 -1.46 -19.87 6.88
N ASN A 45 -2.06 -20.54 5.89
CA ASN A 45 -2.66 -19.89 4.71
C ASN A 45 -3.82 -18.97 5.10
N LEU A 46 -4.66 -19.39 6.04
CA LEU A 46 -5.75 -18.57 6.57
C LEU A 46 -5.21 -17.33 7.28
N SER A 47 -4.16 -17.47 8.10
CA SER A 47 -3.54 -16.35 8.80
C SER A 47 -2.93 -15.35 7.82
N VAL A 48 -2.25 -15.81 6.77
CA VAL A 48 -1.71 -14.96 5.70
C VAL A 48 -2.84 -14.26 4.91
N PHE A 49 -3.96 -14.94 4.67
CA PHE A 49 -5.13 -14.35 4.03
C PHE A 49 -5.72 -13.20 4.86
N ILE A 50 -5.94 -13.43 6.16
CA ILE A 50 -6.46 -12.43 7.11
C ILE A 50 -5.48 -11.26 7.27
N LEU A 51 -4.18 -11.56 7.37
CA LEU A 51 -3.12 -10.54 7.39
C LEU A 51 -3.22 -9.64 6.16
N GLY A 52 -3.33 -10.23 4.97
CA GLY A 52 -3.49 -9.50 3.72
C GLY A 52 -4.78 -8.68 3.67
N MET A 53 -5.86 -9.09 4.34
CA MET A 53 -7.07 -8.28 4.46
C MET A 53 -6.85 -7.06 5.34
N GLY A 54 -6.27 -7.24 6.53
CA GLY A 54 -6.00 -6.17 7.49
C GLY A 54 -5.03 -5.12 6.94
N VAL A 55 -3.90 -5.54 6.37
CA VAL A 55 -2.87 -4.63 5.83
C VAL A 55 -3.42 -3.77 4.69
N ALA A 56 -4.09 -4.39 3.71
CA ALA A 56 -4.63 -3.67 2.56
C ALA A 56 -5.77 -2.73 2.95
N GLY A 57 -6.62 -3.15 3.89
CA GLY A 57 -7.69 -2.33 4.44
C GLY A 57 -7.16 -1.11 5.19
N ASN A 58 -6.24 -1.32 6.13
CA ASN A 58 -5.64 -0.24 6.91
C ASN A 58 -4.95 0.80 6.01
N ASN A 59 -4.19 0.35 5.00
CA ASN A 59 -3.49 1.24 4.06
C ASN A 59 -4.45 2.19 3.33
N ILE A 60 -5.63 1.71 2.92
CA ILE A 60 -6.65 2.56 2.27
C ILE A 60 -7.30 3.51 3.28
N VAL A 61 -7.74 3.00 4.42
CA VAL A 61 -8.44 3.80 5.45
C VAL A 61 -7.55 4.93 5.95
N LEU A 62 -6.27 4.65 6.22
CA LEU A 62 -5.30 5.62 6.71
C LEU A 62 -5.04 6.74 5.71
N ARG A 63 -4.88 6.43 4.43
CA ARG A 63 -4.68 7.46 3.37
C ARG A 63 -5.88 8.38 3.24
N ILE A 64 -7.08 7.82 3.29
CA ILE A 64 -8.33 8.60 3.22
C ILE A 64 -8.47 9.49 4.45
N TYR A 65 -8.16 8.96 5.63
CA TYR A 65 -8.16 9.74 6.86
C TYR A 65 -7.21 10.94 6.77
N LEU A 66 -5.99 10.73 6.31
CA LEU A 66 -4.98 11.79 6.24
C LEU A 66 -5.34 12.86 5.21
N ILE A 67 -5.77 12.49 4.00
CA ILE A 67 -6.14 13.48 2.99
C ILE A 67 -7.37 14.32 3.39
N GLU A 68 -8.22 13.80 4.27
CA GLU A 68 -9.38 14.53 4.80
C GLU A 68 -9.00 15.52 5.91
N CYS A 69 -7.92 15.27 6.63
CA CYS A 69 -7.39 16.16 7.68
C CYS A 69 -6.39 17.19 7.13
N LEU A 70 -5.81 16.93 5.95
CA LEU A 70 -4.75 17.76 5.37
C LEU A 70 -5.27 18.92 4.49
N PRO A 71 -4.59 20.08 4.54
CA PRO A 71 -4.89 21.20 3.65
C PRO A 71 -4.53 20.85 2.19
N MET A 72 -5.31 21.35 1.23
CA MET A 72 -5.16 21.04 -0.20
C MET A 72 -3.72 21.19 -0.71
N LYS A 73 -3.01 22.25 -0.27
CA LYS A 73 -1.67 22.60 -0.75
C LYS A 73 -0.56 21.61 -0.42
N LYS A 74 -0.71 20.78 0.63
CA LYS A 74 0.35 19.87 1.13
C LYS A 74 -0.04 18.40 1.03
N ARG A 75 -1.15 18.07 0.35
CA ARG A 75 -1.65 16.70 0.26
C ARG A 75 -0.65 15.78 -0.43
N GLY A 76 -0.08 16.21 -1.54
CA GLY A 76 0.89 15.41 -2.30
C GLY A 76 2.10 15.06 -1.44
N THR A 77 2.74 16.07 -0.86
CA THR A 77 3.93 15.90 -0.01
C THR A 77 3.66 14.96 1.17
N CYS A 78 2.57 15.19 1.91
CA CYS A 78 2.26 14.37 3.07
C CYS A 78 1.92 12.91 2.71
N LEU A 79 1.27 12.67 1.57
CA LEU A 79 1.00 11.30 1.13
C LEU A 79 2.28 10.58 0.70
N ALA A 80 3.20 11.28 0.02
CA ALA A 80 4.51 10.72 -0.33
C ALA A 80 5.36 10.40 0.91
N VAL A 81 5.30 11.21 1.96
CA VAL A 81 5.94 10.91 3.25
C VAL A 81 5.43 9.59 3.85
N ILE A 82 4.13 9.27 3.72
CA ILE A 82 3.59 7.98 4.17
C ILE A 82 4.20 6.82 3.39
N ASP A 83 4.33 6.98 2.06
CA ASP A 83 4.96 5.97 1.21
C ASP A 83 6.45 5.79 1.52
N MET A 84 7.14 6.84 1.95
CA MET A 84 8.51 6.73 2.48
C MET A 84 8.58 5.84 3.74
N PHE A 85 7.59 5.90 4.64
CA PHE A 85 7.56 5.01 5.80
C PHE A 85 7.36 3.53 5.44
N TRP A 86 6.76 3.23 4.28
CA TRP A 86 6.64 1.85 3.79
C TRP A 86 8.04 1.23 3.54
N ILE A 87 8.92 1.96 2.85
CA ILE A 87 10.27 1.47 2.55
C ILE A 87 11.16 1.40 3.81
N VAL A 88 10.99 2.35 4.74
CA VAL A 88 11.66 2.30 6.05
C VAL A 88 11.23 1.04 6.82
N GLY A 89 9.94 0.70 6.79
CA GLY A 89 9.43 -0.55 7.37
C GLY A 89 10.04 -1.78 6.70
N TYR A 90 10.11 -1.81 5.36
CA TYR A 90 10.74 -2.88 4.61
C TYR A 90 12.22 -3.08 4.98
N LEU A 91 13.00 -2.00 5.04
CA LEU A 91 14.41 -2.02 5.47
C LEU A 91 14.56 -2.50 6.92
N SER A 92 13.66 -2.07 7.81
CA SER A 92 13.66 -2.50 9.21
C SER A 92 13.41 -4.01 9.32
N VAL A 93 12.47 -4.55 8.55
CA VAL A 93 12.17 -5.99 8.48
C VAL A 93 13.38 -6.78 7.98
N ILE A 94 14.06 -6.29 6.94
CA ILE A 94 15.32 -6.89 6.45
C ILE A 94 16.39 -6.91 7.54
N GLY A 95 16.60 -5.78 8.23
CA GLY A 95 17.60 -5.68 9.30
C GLY A 95 17.28 -6.57 10.50
N ILE A 96 16.02 -6.62 10.93
CA ILE A 96 15.56 -7.51 12.01
C ILE A 96 15.72 -8.97 11.59
N SER A 97 15.41 -9.31 10.33
CA SER A 97 15.58 -10.67 9.80
C SER A 97 17.06 -11.08 9.81
N TRP A 98 17.97 -10.19 9.40
CA TRP A 98 19.41 -10.42 9.46
C TRP A 98 19.89 -10.67 10.88
N PHE A 99 19.43 -9.86 11.84
CA PHE A 99 19.82 -9.98 13.24
C PHE A 99 19.28 -11.25 13.89
N MET A 100 18.04 -11.65 13.56
CA MET A 100 17.35 -12.80 14.15
C MET A 100 17.73 -14.15 13.54
N MET A 101 18.18 -14.18 12.27
CA MET A 101 18.61 -15.42 11.60
C MET A 101 19.75 -16.17 12.32
N PRO A 102 20.85 -15.52 12.76
CA PRO A 102 21.98 -16.22 13.39
C PRO A 102 21.83 -16.49 14.90
N SER A 103 20.87 -15.87 15.60
CA SER A 103 20.93 -15.70 17.07
C SER A 103 19.88 -16.45 17.91
N ILE A 104 18.82 -17.01 17.30
CA ILE A 104 17.69 -17.58 18.07
C ILE A 104 17.82 -19.08 18.38
N ILE A 105 18.87 -19.76 17.89
CA ILE A 105 18.99 -21.23 18.00
C ILE A 105 19.66 -21.71 19.31
N ARG A 106 20.16 -20.83 20.19
CA ARG A 106 20.97 -21.29 21.35
C ARG A 106 20.58 -20.71 22.72
N MET A 107 19.30 -20.48 22.98
CA MET A 107 18.85 -19.92 24.26
C MET A 107 17.99 -20.84 25.13
N LEU A 108 17.61 -22.05 24.71
CA LEU A 108 16.85 -22.95 25.59
C LEU A 108 17.29 -24.41 25.41
N ASP A 109 18.01 -24.90 26.40
CA ASP A 109 18.53 -26.27 26.52
C ASP A 109 17.42 -27.33 26.80
N LYS A 110 16.19 -27.09 26.33
CA LYS A 110 15.02 -27.97 26.52
C LYS A 110 14.06 -27.87 25.34
N GLU A 111 13.87 -29.02 24.66
CA GLU A 111 12.83 -29.53 23.72
C GLU A 111 11.87 -28.63 22.92
N PHE A 112 11.73 -27.33 23.19
CA PHE A 112 10.90 -26.42 22.41
C PHE A 112 11.79 -25.58 21.48
N ARG A 113 11.93 -25.99 20.21
CA ARG A 113 12.56 -25.18 19.16
C ARG A 113 11.49 -24.44 18.35
N PRO A 114 11.01 -23.25 18.77
CA PRO A 114 10.19 -22.44 17.88
C PRO A 114 11.04 -22.07 16.66
N SER A 115 10.57 -22.41 15.47
CA SER A 115 11.23 -22.04 14.21
C SER A 115 11.39 -20.52 14.14
N SER A 116 12.57 -20.03 13.75
CA SER A 116 12.97 -18.62 13.81
C SER A 116 11.96 -17.65 13.17
N TRP A 117 11.26 -18.10 12.12
CA TRP A 117 10.25 -17.28 11.43
C TRP A 117 8.95 -17.07 12.23
N ARG A 118 8.62 -17.96 13.18
CA ARG A 118 7.41 -17.83 14.03
C ARG A 118 7.59 -16.71 15.04
N VAL A 119 8.75 -16.68 15.70
CA VAL A 119 9.13 -15.60 16.63
C VAL A 119 9.22 -14.28 15.86
N PHE A 120 9.80 -14.30 14.65
CA PHE A 120 9.82 -13.13 13.77
C PHE A 120 8.42 -12.58 13.45
N ALA A 121 7.45 -13.46 13.17
CA ALA A 121 6.08 -13.05 12.86
C ALA A 121 5.42 -12.29 14.03
N ILE A 122 5.55 -12.78 15.27
CA ILE A 122 4.94 -12.11 16.43
C ILE A 122 5.68 -10.81 16.80
N VAL A 123 7.01 -10.78 16.70
CA VAL A 123 7.82 -9.57 16.91
C VAL A 123 7.40 -8.47 15.91
N CYS A 124 7.27 -8.80 14.64
CA CYS A 124 6.76 -7.88 13.61
C CYS A 124 5.29 -7.46 13.84
N GLY A 125 4.50 -8.28 14.56
CA GLY A 125 3.12 -7.97 14.91
C GLY A 125 2.97 -6.96 16.05
N MET A 126 3.89 -6.91 17.00
CA MET A 126 3.76 -6.04 18.18
C MET A 126 3.55 -4.55 17.87
N PRO A 127 4.25 -3.92 16.90
CA PRO A 127 3.99 -2.54 16.53
C PRO A 127 2.54 -2.29 16.09
N SER A 128 1.89 -3.26 15.43
CA SER A 128 0.49 -3.12 14.98
C SER A 128 -0.49 -3.07 16.16
N LEU A 129 -0.22 -3.80 17.25
CA LEU A 129 -1.02 -3.74 18.47
C LEU A 129 -0.87 -2.37 19.16
N VAL A 130 0.37 -1.89 19.29
CA VAL A 130 0.65 -0.57 19.87
C VAL A 130 -0.08 0.54 19.09
N ILE A 131 -0.03 0.48 17.76
CA ILE A 131 -0.74 1.44 16.90
C ILE A 131 -2.25 1.29 17.06
N ALA A 132 -2.79 0.07 17.18
CA ALA A 132 -4.22 -0.13 17.40
C ALA A 132 -4.69 0.55 18.71
N CYS A 133 -3.91 0.46 19.79
CA CYS A 133 -4.20 1.14 21.05
C CYS A 133 -4.10 2.67 20.93
N ILE A 134 -3.02 3.18 20.32
CA ILE A 134 -2.76 4.62 20.19
C ILE A 134 -3.75 5.29 19.22
N SER A 135 -4.26 4.57 18.22
CA SER A 135 -5.20 5.09 17.22
C SER A 135 -6.50 5.63 17.82
N GLY A 136 -6.84 5.26 19.07
CA GLY A 136 -7.97 5.85 19.79
C GLY A 136 -7.84 7.37 20.03
N LEU A 137 -6.61 7.86 20.12
CA LEU A 137 -6.28 9.28 20.34
C LEU A 137 -6.51 10.16 19.10
N LEU A 138 -6.63 9.55 17.91
CA LEU A 138 -6.81 10.29 16.67
C LEU A 138 -8.13 11.07 16.69
N PRO A 139 -8.16 12.35 16.28
CA PRO A 139 -9.42 13.08 16.12
C PRO A 139 -10.24 12.47 14.97
N PRO A 140 -11.58 12.54 15.01
CA PRO A 140 -12.40 12.15 13.87
C PRO A 140 -12.15 13.06 12.66
N SER A 141 -12.31 12.54 11.44
CA SER A 141 -12.12 13.33 10.23
C SER A 141 -13.14 14.49 10.17
N PRO A 142 -12.70 15.76 10.02
CA PRO A 142 -13.59 16.92 10.00
C PRO A 142 -14.52 16.88 8.77
N ARG A 143 -14.02 16.46 7.60
CA ARG A 143 -14.83 16.31 6.39
C ARG A 143 -15.88 15.22 6.53
N TYR A 144 -15.54 14.12 7.20
CA TYR A 144 -16.50 13.05 7.49
C TYR A 144 -17.62 13.53 8.43
N LEU A 145 -17.29 14.34 9.43
CA LEU A 145 -18.28 14.91 10.35
C LEU A 145 -19.24 15.88 9.65
N LEU A 146 -18.75 16.68 8.69
CA LEU A 146 -19.59 17.53 7.86
C LEU A 146 -20.54 16.70 6.99
N LEU A 147 -20.05 15.60 6.41
CA LEU A 147 -20.88 14.67 5.64
C LEU A 147 -22.00 14.03 6.49
N ARG A 148 -21.75 13.83 7.79
CA ARG A 148 -22.75 13.33 8.75
C ARG A 148 -23.62 14.42 9.38
N ARG A 149 -23.64 15.64 8.83
CA ARG A 149 -24.41 16.78 9.37
C ARG A 149 -24.10 17.11 10.83
N ARG A 150 -22.84 16.94 11.25
CA ARG A 150 -22.35 17.32 12.59
C ARG A 150 -21.39 18.51 12.51
N PRO A 151 -21.83 19.70 12.04
CA PRO A 151 -20.95 20.84 11.79
C PRO A 151 -20.30 21.37 13.07
N ARG A 152 -21.00 21.33 14.22
CA ARG A 152 -20.44 21.75 15.52
C ARG A 152 -19.26 20.88 15.95
N GLN A 153 -19.38 19.55 15.78
CA GLN A 153 -18.29 18.62 16.09
C GLN A 153 -17.13 18.81 15.11
N ALA A 154 -17.42 19.01 13.83
CA ALA A 154 -16.39 19.29 12.82
C ALA A 154 -15.62 20.59 13.14
N LEU A 155 -16.33 21.64 13.58
CA LEU A 155 -15.72 22.91 13.98
C LEU A 155 -14.78 22.74 15.17
N ALA A 156 -15.21 22.01 16.21
CA ALA A 156 -14.40 21.75 17.40
C ALA A 156 -13.10 21.03 17.06
N VAL A 157 -13.16 20.04 16.15
CA VAL A 157 -11.96 19.32 15.67
C VAL A 157 -11.03 20.26 14.90
N LEU A 158 -11.57 21.11 14.02
CA LEU A 158 -10.76 22.08 13.27
C LEU A 158 -10.11 23.12 14.18
N GLN A 159 -10.82 23.60 15.21
CA GLN A 159 -10.28 24.50 16.24
C GLN A 159 -9.14 23.83 17.02
N GLN A 160 -9.29 22.57 17.43
CA GLN A 160 -8.23 21.80 18.08
C GLN A 160 -7.01 21.64 17.17
N MET A 161 -7.21 21.25 15.91
CA MET A 161 -6.13 21.14 14.93
C MET A 161 -5.41 22.48 14.71
N TYR A 162 -6.16 23.58 14.62
CA TYR A 162 -5.59 24.93 14.47
C TYR A 162 -4.78 25.35 15.69
N ALA A 163 -5.30 25.10 16.89
CA ALA A 163 -4.66 25.42 18.16
C ALA A 163 -3.32 24.67 18.30
N ILE A 164 -3.30 23.37 18.02
CA ILE A 164 -2.10 22.54 18.04
C ILE A 164 -1.08 23.01 17.00
N ASN A 165 -1.51 23.27 15.76
CA ASN A 165 -0.61 23.62 14.66
C ASN A 165 0.02 25.03 14.80
N ASN A 166 -0.68 25.98 15.43
CA ASN A 166 -0.22 27.36 15.55
C ASN A 166 0.20 27.72 16.98
N LEU A 167 0.13 26.79 17.93
CA LEU A 167 0.36 27.04 19.37
C LEU A 167 -0.49 28.21 19.89
N LYS A 168 -1.75 28.30 19.46
CA LYS A 168 -2.70 29.38 19.80
C LYS A 168 -3.93 28.82 20.51
N HIS A 169 -4.68 29.69 21.20
CA HIS A 169 -5.99 29.32 21.75
C HIS A 169 -7.01 29.04 20.63
N THR A 170 -7.93 28.10 20.90
CA THR A 170 -9.00 27.64 20.00
C THR A 170 -9.87 28.77 19.45
N ASP A 171 -10.04 29.84 20.24
CA ASP A 171 -10.93 30.97 19.92
C ASP A 171 -10.36 31.89 18.84
N THR A 172 -9.08 31.72 18.50
CA THR A 172 -8.39 32.47 17.44
C THR A 172 -8.71 31.91 16.04
N TYR A 173 -9.46 30.81 15.96
CA TYR A 173 -9.82 30.20 14.68
C TYR A 173 -10.79 31.11 13.89
N PRO A 174 -10.49 31.45 12.62
CA PRO A 174 -11.20 32.50 11.89
C PRO A 174 -12.64 32.16 11.49
N ILE A 175 -12.99 30.87 11.41
CA ILE A 175 -14.31 30.43 10.93
C ILE A 175 -15.17 30.03 12.13
N ARG A 176 -16.38 30.61 12.23
CA ARG A 176 -17.30 30.35 13.37
C ARG A 176 -18.51 29.48 13.03
N ASN A 177 -18.87 29.36 11.75
CA ASN A 177 -20.01 28.55 11.32
C ASN A 177 -19.68 27.74 10.05
N LEU A 178 -20.11 26.48 10.02
CA LEU A 178 -19.95 25.52 8.92
C LEU A 178 -21.31 25.03 8.37
N GLU A 179 -22.43 25.59 8.84
CA GLU A 179 -23.78 25.21 8.41
C GLU A 179 -24.01 25.41 6.91
N SER A 180 -23.40 26.45 6.31
CA SER A 180 -23.45 26.70 4.87
C SER A 180 -22.71 25.64 4.04
N CYS A 181 -21.83 24.84 4.66
CA CYS A 181 -21.08 23.77 4.00
C CYS A 181 -21.79 22.40 4.06
N VAL A 182 -22.91 22.30 4.79
CA VAL A 182 -23.67 21.04 4.90
C VAL A 182 -24.49 20.85 3.63
N ARG A 183 -24.17 19.81 2.86
CA ARG A 183 -24.98 19.43 1.69
C ARG A 183 -26.30 18.80 2.15
N PRO A 184 -27.42 19.07 1.45
CA PRO A 184 -28.73 18.52 1.78
C PRO A 184 -28.88 17.02 1.53
N ASP A 185 -27.82 16.31 1.12
CA ASP A 185 -27.88 14.88 0.78
C ASP A 185 -27.40 13.96 1.91
N ASP A 186 -28.10 12.83 2.00
CA ASP A 186 -27.99 11.69 2.90
C ASP A 186 -28.42 11.94 4.37
N GLU A 187 -29.61 11.40 4.70
CA GLU A 187 -30.13 11.25 6.06
C GLU A 187 -29.30 10.27 6.90
N ASP A 188 -29.15 10.62 8.17
CA ASP A 188 -28.34 9.94 9.17
C ASP A 188 -29.21 8.90 9.90
N GLU A 189 -29.52 7.74 9.31
CA GLU A 189 -30.29 6.72 10.06
C GLU A 189 -29.86 5.25 9.90
N THR A 190 -29.75 4.63 11.08
CA THR A 190 -29.56 3.23 11.43
C THR A 190 -30.53 2.31 10.66
N GLY A 191 -29.98 1.34 9.93
CA GLY A 191 -30.79 0.42 9.14
C GLY A 191 -30.10 -0.91 8.87
N SER A 192 -30.93 -1.95 8.78
CA SER A 192 -30.65 -3.35 8.46
C SER A 192 -29.49 -3.59 7.47
N ILE A 193 -28.82 -4.75 7.60
CA ILE A 193 -27.73 -5.21 6.71
C ILE A 193 -28.09 -5.06 5.22
N GLN A 194 -29.36 -5.25 4.86
CA GLN A 194 -29.83 -5.07 3.48
C GLN A 194 -29.66 -3.63 2.97
N ARG A 195 -29.92 -2.61 3.81
CA ARG A 195 -29.68 -1.20 3.48
C ARG A 195 -28.19 -0.88 3.35
N TYR A 196 -27.32 -1.56 4.08
CA TYR A 196 -25.87 -1.45 3.90
C TYR A 196 -25.43 -1.92 2.52
N PHE A 197 -25.86 -3.11 2.10
CA PHE A 197 -25.54 -3.64 0.77
C PHE A 197 -26.09 -2.74 -0.35
N MET A 198 -27.32 -2.25 -0.22
CA MET A 198 -27.90 -1.32 -1.19
C MET A 198 -27.08 -0.02 -1.32
N LYS A 199 -26.63 0.56 -0.20
CA LYS A 199 -25.76 1.76 -0.22
C LYS A 199 -24.40 1.49 -0.86
N ILE A 200 -23.79 0.33 -0.57
CA ILE A 200 -22.53 -0.07 -1.22
C ILE A 200 -22.73 -0.17 -2.73
N TRP A 201 -23.80 -0.84 -3.17
CA TRP A 201 -24.12 -0.99 -4.57
C TRP A 201 -24.34 0.35 -5.25
N GLU A 202 -25.09 1.25 -4.62
CA GLU A 202 -25.35 2.59 -5.13
C GLU A 202 -24.04 3.39 -5.31
N ARG A 203 -23.12 3.32 -4.34
CA ARG A 203 -21.81 3.99 -4.43
C ARG A 203 -20.93 3.43 -5.53
N ILE A 204 -20.88 2.11 -5.67
CA ILE A 204 -20.18 1.45 -6.78
C ILE A 204 -20.75 1.95 -8.10
N HIS A 205 -22.08 1.97 -8.23
CA HIS A 205 -22.76 2.44 -9.43
C HIS A 205 -22.49 3.92 -9.73
N ARG A 206 -22.45 4.79 -8.70
CA ARG A 206 -22.07 6.22 -8.85
C ARG A 206 -20.64 6.39 -9.36
N VAL A 207 -19.68 5.54 -8.94
CA VAL A 207 -18.28 5.58 -9.41
C VAL A 207 -18.16 5.27 -10.91
N TYR A 208 -19.07 4.47 -11.48
CA TYR A 208 -19.08 4.14 -12.91
C TYR A 208 -19.98 5.07 -13.77
N LYS A 209 -20.66 6.05 -13.15
CA LYS A 209 -21.45 7.06 -13.85
C LYS A 209 -20.64 8.31 -14.19
N PRO A 210 -21.03 9.10 -15.22
CA PRO A 210 -20.43 10.41 -15.46
C PRO A 210 -20.71 11.34 -14.26
N PRO A 211 -19.76 12.22 -13.87
CA PRO A 211 -18.50 12.54 -14.55
C PRO A 211 -17.32 11.60 -14.19
N TYR A 212 -17.45 10.74 -13.18
CA TYR A 212 -16.34 9.95 -12.62
C TYR A 212 -15.88 8.79 -13.51
N LYS A 213 -16.77 8.22 -14.34
CA LYS A 213 -16.50 7.05 -15.21
C LYS A 213 -15.14 7.07 -15.89
N ARG A 214 -14.74 8.19 -16.51
CA ARG A 214 -13.46 8.28 -17.23
C ARG A 214 -12.27 8.20 -16.29
N VAL A 215 -12.32 8.92 -15.17
CA VAL A 215 -11.28 8.90 -14.14
C VAL A 215 -11.17 7.51 -13.52
N THR A 216 -12.31 6.84 -13.28
CA THR A 216 -12.37 5.46 -12.79
C THR A 216 -11.63 4.51 -13.73
N LEU A 217 -11.99 4.49 -15.02
CA LEU A 217 -11.38 3.59 -16.00
C LEU A 217 -9.88 3.88 -16.18
N CYS A 218 -9.51 5.14 -16.27
CA CYS A 218 -8.10 5.58 -16.30
C CYS A 218 -7.34 5.18 -15.03
N GLY A 219 -7.97 5.25 -13.86
CA GLY A 219 -7.39 4.86 -12.58
C GLY A 219 -7.18 3.36 -12.45
N ILE A 220 -8.16 2.55 -12.89
CA ILE A 220 -8.06 1.09 -12.91
C ILE A 220 -6.91 0.69 -13.82
N LEU A 221 -6.86 1.28 -15.01
CA LEU A 221 -5.77 1.07 -15.96
C LEU A 221 -4.44 1.47 -15.32
N ALA A 222 -4.27 2.69 -14.82
CA ALA A 222 -3.03 3.12 -14.17
C ALA A 222 -2.60 2.18 -13.04
N CYS A 223 -3.52 1.76 -12.16
CA CYS A 223 -3.21 0.82 -11.09
C CYS A 223 -2.77 -0.54 -11.62
N PHE A 224 -3.42 -1.04 -12.67
CA PHE A 224 -3.03 -2.27 -13.34
C PHE A 224 -1.64 -2.17 -13.97
N LEU A 225 -1.32 -1.06 -14.63
CA LEU A 225 -0.04 -0.84 -15.31
C LEU A 225 1.14 -0.69 -14.32
N HIS A 226 0.92 -0.09 -13.15
CA HIS A 226 1.95 0.05 -12.11
C HIS A 226 2.14 -1.23 -11.29
N PHE A 227 1.13 -2.11 -11.23
CA PHE A 227 1.15 -3.29 -10.36
C PHE A 227 2.31 -4.28 -10.60
N PRO A 228 2.76 -4.54 -11.85
CA PRO A 228 3.96 -5.33 -12.12
C PRO A 228 5.19 -4.85 -11.35
N GLY A 229 5.35 -3.54 -11.08
CA GLY A 229 6.54 -3.02 -10.40
C GLY A 229 6.76 -3.56 -8.97
N PHE A 230 5.69 -3.76 -8.21
CA PHE A 230 5.75 -4.33 -6.85
C PHE A 230 6.08 -5.82 -6.86
N VAL A 231 5.45 -6.56 -7.78
CA VAL A 231 5.64 -8.02 -7.94
C VAL A 231 6.99 -8.32 -8.56
N TRP A 232 7.46 -7.46 -9.47
CA TRP A 232 8.78 -7.49 -10.07
C TRP A 232 9.85 -7.40 -8.99
N LEU A 233 9.76 -6.48 -8.03
CA LEU A 233 10.73 -6.43 -6.92
C LEU A 233 10.84 -7.79 -6.21
N ALA A 234 9.72 -8.40 -5.83
CA ALA A 234 9.72 -9.67 -5.12
C ALA A 234 10.27 -10.83 -5.96
N LEU A 235 9.81 -10.97 -7.21
CA LEU A 235 10.20 -12.08 -8.11
C LEU A 235 11.61 -11.91 -8.69
N TRP A 236 12.00 -10.68 -9.05
CA TRP A 236 13.33 -10.35 -9.55
C TRP A 236 14.38 -10.53 -8.47
N ASN A 237 14.10 -10.11 -7.23
CA ASN A 237 14.98 -10.41 -6.11
C ASN A 237 15.21 -11.91 -6.01
N THR A 238 14.16 -12.74 -6.04
CA THR A 238 14.36 -14.20 -5.98
C THR A 238 15.15 -14.74 -7.19
N HIS A 239 14.93 -14.24 -8.39
CA HIS A 239 15.58 -14.73 -9.61
C HIS A 239 17.06 -14.33 -9.69
N VAL A 240 17.40 -13.06 -9.41
CA VAL A 240 18.79 -12.59 -9.36
C VAL A 240 19.55 -13.30 -8.23
N LEU A 241 18.89 -13.55 -7.10
CA LEU A 241 19.48 -14.30 -5.98
C LEU A 241 19.72 -15.77 -6.33
N GLN A 242 18.89 -16.38 -7.18
CA GLN A 242 19.11 -17.73 -7.71
C GLN A 242 20.27 -17.77 -8.72
N GLU A 243 20.36 -16.80 -9.64
CA GLU A 243 21.50 -16.66 -10.55
C GLU A 243 22.84 -16.45 -9.81
N MET A 244 22.80 -15.82 -8.62
CA MET A 244 23.98 -15.64 -7.76
C MET A 244 24.40 -16.91 -7.02
N GLU A 245 23.46 -17.80 -6.72
CA GLU A 245 23.71 -19.01 -5.93
C GLU A 245 24.12 -20.20 -6.82
N GLU A 246 23.65 -20.24 -8.07
CA GLU A 246 23.98 -21.31 -9.01
C GLU A 246 25.07 -20.90 -10.02
N ARG A 247 26.28 -21.39 -9.75
CA ARG A 247 27.28 -21.71 -10.79
C ARG A 247 26.87 -22.99 -11.56
N TYR A 248 25.58 -23.18 -11.85
CA TYR A 248 25.04 -24.33 -12.58
C TYR A 248 24.48 -23.90 -13.94
N VAL A 249 25.03 -24.52 -14.99
CA VAL A 249 24.55 -24.42 -16.37
C VAL A 249 23.19 -25.11 -16.43
N VAL A 250 22.11 -24.37 -16.66
CA VAL A 250 20.84 -24.96 -17.12
C VAL A 250 20.37 -24.28 -18.39
N SER A 251 20.37 -25.09 -19.43
CA SER A 251 19.82 -24.86 -20.75
C SER A 251 18.34 -24.50 -20.66
N GLY A 252 17.98 -23.27 -21.01
CA GLY A 252 16.76 -22.91 -21.77
C GLY A 252 15.34 -23.25 -21.27
N THR A 253 15.12 -24.01 -20.19
CA THR A 253 13.76 -24.38 -19.74
C THR A 253 13.63 -24.30 -18.20
N CYS A 254 12.99 -23.23 -17.72
CA CYS A 254 12.65 -23.06 -16.30
C CYS A 254 11.43 -23.90 -15.91
N ASN A 255 11.65 -25.04 -15.26
CA ASN A 255 10.61 -25.72 -14.48
C ASN A 255 10.89 -25.49 -12.99
N VAL A 256 10.59 -24.29 -12.49
CA VAL A 256 10.73 -23.99 -11.05
C VAL A 256 9.52 -24.56 -10.31
N ASP A 257 9.76 -25.53 -9.44
CA ASP A 257 8.77 -26.11 -8.55
C ASP A 257 8.83 -25.40 -7.19
N ILE A 258 7.73 -24.74 -6.80
CA ILE A 258 7.63 -23.91 -5.60
C ILE A 258 7.83 -24.76 -4.32
N GLN A 259 7.51 -26.06 -4.36
CA GLN A 259 7.74 -26.95 -3.23
C GLN A 259 9.23 -27.14 -2.91
N ASN A 260 10.09 -27.20 -3.94
CA ASN A 260 11.53 -27.37 -3.75
C ASN A 260 12.19 -26.07 -3.26
N MET A 261 11.67 -24.91 -3.68
CA MET A 261 12.14 -23.60 -3.22
C MET A 261 11.87 -23.38 -1.72
N VAL A 262 10.70 -23.81 -1.24
CA VAL A 262 10.37 -23.76 0.21
C VAL A 262 11.21 -24.76 0.98
N LEU A 263 11.49 -25.94 0.42
CA LEU A 263 12.36 -26.94 1.03
C LEU A 263 13.81 -26.46 1.16
N ASP A 264 14.36 -25.81 0.13
CA ASP A 264 15.73 -25.25 0.15
C ASP A 264 15.84 -24.03 1.07
N PHE A 265 14.80 -23.19 1.13
CA PHE A 265 14.73 -22.08 2.09
C PHE A 265 14.72 -22.59 3.55
N LEU A 266 14.08 -23.74 3.81
CA LEU A 266 14.09 -24.37 5.13
C LEU A 266 15.42 -25.07 5.45
N ARG A 267 16.15 -25.55 4.44
CA ARG A 267 17.42 -26.30 4.61
C ARG A 267 18.64 -25.41 4.88
N ASN A 268 18.62 -24.17 4.39
CA ASN A 268 19.74 -23.21 4.47
C ASN A 268 19.58 -22.13 5.56
N CYS A 269 18.79 -22.38 6.61
CA CYS A 269 18.58 -21.42 7.72
C CYS A 269 19.84 -21.10 8.56
N ASP A 270 20.96 -21.80 8.38
CA ASP A 270 22.18 -21.63 9.19
C ASP A 270 23.22 -20.66 8.60
N LYS A 271 23.06 -20.21 7.34
CA LYS A 271 24.00 -19.26 6.71
C LYS A 271 23.28 -18.00 6.24
N VAL A 272 23.54 -16.89 6.93
CA VAL A 272 23.22 -15.56 6.44
C VAL A 272 24.03 -15.32 5.17
N ASN A 273 23.35 -15.14 4.04
CA ASN A 273 24.01 -14.88 2.77
C ASN A 273 24.13 -13.36 2.57
N ASP A 274 25.28 -12.81 2.94
CA ASP A 274 25.54 -11.38 3.05
C ASP A 274 25.23 -10.60 1.76
N ALA A 275 25.56 -11.20 0.61
CA ALA A 275 25.34 -10.64 -0.71
C ALA A 275 23.85 -10.39 -1.01
N ARG A 276 22.93 -11.17 -0.41
CA ARG A 276 21.49 -11.00 -0.64
C ARG A 276 20.98 -9.70 -0.03
N PHE A 277 21.43 -9.42 1.18
CA PHE A 277 20.98 -8.24 1.91
C PHE A 277 21.61 -6.98 1.36
N GLU A 278 22.87 -7.04 0.92
CA GLU A 278 23.54 -5.94 0.23
C GLU A 278 22.79 -5.56 -1.06
N LEU A 279 22.39 -6.55 -1.87
CA LEU A 279 21.59 -6.31 -3.08
C LEU A 279 20.23 -5.68 -2.77
N LEU A 280 19.51 -6.21 -1.77
CA LEU A 280 18.21 -5.67 -1.35
C LEU A 280 18.33 -4.22 -0.86
N LEU A 281 19.38 -3.92 -0.10
CA LEU A 281 19.66 -2.58 0.41
C LEU A 281 19.98 -1.62 -0.73
N LEU A 282 20.83 -2.02 -1.68
CA LEU A 282 21.19 -1.20 -2.84
C LEU A 282 20.00 -0.88 -3.74
N VAL A 283 19.11 -1.86 -3.98
CA VAL A 283 17.89 -1.65 -4.77
C VAL A 283 16.91 -0.75 -4.00
N SER A 284 16.75 -0.94 -2.69
CA SER A 284 15.88 -0.11 -1.85
C SER A 284 16.29 1.36 -1.79
N LEU A 285 17.58 1.66 -1.94
CA LEU A 285 18.09 3.03 -2.01
C LEU A 285 17.47 3.80 -3.17
N GLY A 286 17.26 3.15 -4.33
CA GLY A 286 16.57 3.74 -5.47
C GLY A 286 15.15 4.18 -5.14
N TYR A 287 14.41 3.35 -4.41
CA TYR A 287 13.06 3.70 -3.94
C TYR A 287 13.07 4.93 -3.03
N VAL A 288 14.00 4.98 -2.06
CA VAL A 288 14.15 6.11 -1.13
C VAL A 288 14.50 7.39 -1.88
N LEU A 289 15.43 7.33 -2.83
CA LEU A 289 15.81 8.47 -3.67
C LEU A 289 14.63 8.95 -4.54
N GLY A 290 13.85 8.03 -5.11
CA GLY A 290 12.65 8.36 -5.89
C GLY A 290 11.58 9.08 -5.05
N GLU A 291 11.26 8.56 -3.87
CA GLU A 291 10.27 9.17 -2.97
C GLU A 291 10.73 10.51 -2.40
N THR A 292 12.02 10.65 -2.04
CA THR A 292 12.55 11.94 -1.57
C THR A 292 12.46 13.03 -2.64
N LEU A 293 12.76 12.71 -3.91
CA LEU A 293 12.56 13.62 -5.04
C LEU A 293 11.08 13.98 -5.25
N LEU A 294 10.17 13.03 -5.00
CA LEU A 294 8.73 13.28 -5.08
C LEU A 294 8.25 14.20 -3.96
N ILE A 295 8.68 13.96 -2.73
CA ILE A 295 8.32 14.76 -1.54
C ILE A 295 8.70 16.24 -1.76
N VAL A 296 9.88 16.51 -2.31
CA VAL A 296 10.36 17.89 -2.52
C VAL A 296 9.59 18.63 -3.62
N GLY A 297 9.15 17.94 -4.68
CA GLY A 297 8.65 18.62 -5.89
C GLY A 297 7.19 18.36 -6.29
N ILE A 298 6.47 17.38 -5.72
CA ILE A 298 5.10 17.02 -6.15
C ILE A 298 4.10 18.19 -6.08
N ASP A 299 4.24 19.05 -5.07
CA ASP A 299 3.37 20.21 -4.86
C ASP A 299 3.84 21.46 -5.62
N VAL A 300 5.06 21.47 -6.17
CA VAL A 300 5.62 22.58 -6.97
C VAL A 300 5.47 22.33 -8.47
N VAL A 301 5.91 21.17 -8.95
CA VAL A 301 5.92 20.79 -10.38
C VAL A 301 4.54 20.29 -10.84
N GLY A 302 3.73 19.82 -9.89
CA GLY A 302 2.42 19.23 -10.16
C GLY A 302 2.49 17.74 -10.50
N ARG A 303 1.33 17.07 -10.49
CA ARG A 303 1.26 15.59 -10.50
C ARG A 303 1.51 15.00 -11.89
N ARG A 304 1.11 15.72 -12.95
CA ARG A 304 1.16 15.20 -14.32
C ARG A 304 2.58 14.97 -14.85
N PRO A 305 3.54 15.91 -14.69
CA PRO A 305 4.90 15.68 -15.15
C PRO A 305 5.55 14.48 -14.47
N TYR A 306 5.40 14.34 -13.15
CA TYR A 306 5.94 13.18 -12.41
C TYR A 306 5.42 11.86 -12.96
N LEU A 307 4.13 11.76 -13.25
CA LEU A 307 3.52 10.55 -13.80
C LEU A 307 4.06 10.19 -15.20
N ILE A 308 4.36 11.20 -16.03
CA ILE A 308 4.93 11.01 -17.37
C ILE A 308 6.39 10.58 -17.29
N PHE A 309 7.21 11.31 -16.53
CA PHE A 309 8.63 10.99 -16.38
C PHE A 309 8.83 9.62 -15.72
N SER A 310 8.02 9.27 -14.72
CA SER A 310 8.09 7.95 -14.10
C SER A 310 7.68 6.84 -15.06
N GLY A 311 6.63 7.04 -15.86
CA GLY A 311 6.21 6.06 -16.88
C GLY A 311 7.30 5.80 -17.93
N LEU A 312 7.91 6.87 -18.45
CA LEU A 312 9.00 6.78 -19.44
C LEU A 312 10.25 6.12 -18.86
N ALA A 313 10.70 6.55 -17.68
CA ALA A 313 11.89 6.00 -17.02
C ALA A 313 11.70 4.51 -16.67
N GLY A 314 10.54 4.14 -16.09
CA GLY A 314 10.21 2.75 -15.76
C GLY A 314 10.03 1.87 -17.00
N GLY A 315 9.40 2.39 -18.05
CA GLY A 315 9.25 1.69 -19.33
C GLY A 315 10.59 1.41 -19.99
N LEU A 316 11.47 2.41 -20.08
CA LEU A 316 12.80 2.25 -20.66
C LEU A 316 13.67 1.29 -19.83
N ALA A 317 13.68 1.42 -18.50
CA ALA A 317 14.46 0.56 -17.62
C ALA A 317 14.00 -0.91 -17.71
N SER A 318 12.69 -1.17 -17.74
CA SER A 318 12.16 -2.53 -17.89
C SER A 318 12.46 -3.14 -19.26
N LEU A 319 12.40 -2.36 -20.34
CA LEU A 319 12.82 -2.82 -21.67
C LEU A 319 14.31 -3.19 -21.71
N MET A 320 15.16 -2.38 -21.08
CA MET A 320 16.61 -2.63 -21.05
C MET A 320 16.95 -3.87 -20.23
N LEU A 321 16.20 -4.16 -19.17
CA LEU A 321 16.37 -5.37 -18.35
C LEU A 321 16.07 -6.69 -19.09
N ILE A 322 15.43 -6.64 -20.26
CA ILE A 322 15.21 -7.83 -21.13
C ILE A 322 16.54 -8.34 -21.69
N PHE A 323 17.47 -7.43 -21.98
CA PHE A 323 18.73 -7.79 -22.61
C PHE A 323 19.73 -8.34 -21.60
N ARG A 324 20.61 -9.23 -22.08
CA ARG A 324 21.70 -9.79 -21.28
C ARG A 324 22.76 -8.72 -21.02
N LEU A 325 22.62 -8.01 -19.91
CA LEU A 325 23.50 -6.92 -19.48
C LEU A 325 24.46 -7.36 -18.37
N HIS A 326 25.57 -6.63 -18.22
CA HIS A 326 26.51 -6.82 -17.12
C HIS A 326 25.83 -6.62 -15.76
N HIS A 327 26.30 -7.33 -14.72
CA HIS A 327 25.68 -7.33 -13.39
C HIS A 327 25.43 -5.92 -12.83
N ALA A 328 26.45 -5.05 -12.85
CA ALA A 328 26.33 -3.67 -12.35
C ALA A 328 25.24 -2.84 -13.08
N ILE A 329 25.10 -3.03 -14.40
CA ILE A 329 24.10 -2.33 -15.21
C ILE A 329 22.69 -2.82 -14.85
N ARG A 330 22.51 -4.14 -14.67
CA ARG A 330 21.22 -4.72 -14.26
C ARG A 330 20.75 -4.19 -12.90
N VAL A 331 21.65 -4.11 -11.92
CA VAL A 331 21.32 -3.58 -10.59
C VAL A 331 20.94 -2.10 -10.65
N THR A 332 21.69 -1.30 -11.41
CA THR A 332 21.41 0.13 -11.59
C THR A 332 20.06 0.35 -12.27
N LEU A 333 19.77 -0.36 -13.37
CA LEU A 333 18.48 -0.29 -14.06
C LEU A 333 17.31 -0.74 -13.16
N SER A 334 17.53 -1.74 -12.31
CA SER A 334 16.53 -2.20 -11.34
C SER A 334 16.23 -1.13 -10.29
N SER A 335 17.26 -0.42 -9.81
CA SER A 335 17.12 0.73 -8.90
C SER A 335 16.34 1.88 -9.54
N ILE A 336 16.64 2.22 -10.81
CA ILE A 336 15.91 3.24 -11.58
C ILE A 336 14.45 2.83 -11.79
N PHE A 337 14.20 1.58 -12.18
CA PHE A 337 12.85 1.06 -12.37
C PHE A 337 12.04 1.16 -11.08
N LEU A 338 12.65 0.85 -9.93
CA LEU A 338 11.99 0.91 -8.64
C LEU A 338 11.69 2.36 -8.21
N ALA A 339 12.62 3.28 -8.44
CA ALA A 339 12.41 4.71 -8.21
C ALA A 339 11.23 5.25 -9.05
N ALA A 340 11.20 4.88 -10.33
CA ALA A 340 10.11 5.23 -11.24
C ALA A 340 8.77 4.63 -10.80
N TYR A 341 8.75 3.37 -10.38
CA TYR A 341 7.56 2.73 -9.82
C TYR A 341 7.04 3.48 -8.58
N ALA A 342 7.92 3.82 -7.63
CA ALA A 342 7.56 4.55 -6.42
C ALA A 342 6.86 5.87 -6.75
N ILE A 343 7.51 6.69 -7.58
CA ILE A 343 7.01 7.99 -8.04
C ILE A 343 5.63 7.83 -8.71
N GLY A 344 5.50 6.90 -9.66
CA GLY A 344 4.26 6.68 -10.41
C GLY A 344 3.12 6.17 -9.54
N HIS A 345 3.39 5.22 -8.65
CA HIS A 345 2.41 4.65 -7.73
C HIS A 345 1.87 5.71 -6.75
N THR A 346 2.76 6.43 -6.09
CA THR A 346 2.41 7.46 -5.09
C THR A 346 1.64 8.61 -5.76
N THR A 347 2.11 9.09 -6.90
CA THR A 347 1.44 10.15 -7.68
C THR A 347 0.05 9.72 -8.15
N THR A 348 -0.11 8.49 -8.63
CA THR A 348 -1.41 7.95 -9.05
C THR A 348 -2.38 7.89 -7.87
N CYS A 349 -1.91 7.44 -6.70
CA CYS A 349 -2.74 7.37 -5.48
C CYS A 349 -3.21 8.76 -5.02
N VAL A 350 -2.32 9.76 -5.03
CA VAL A 350 -2.66 11.16 -4.70
C VAL A 350 -3.74 11.67 -5.64
N LEU A 351 -3.55 11.51 -6.95
CA LEU A 351 -4.45 12.02 -7.97
C LEU A 351 -5.84 11.36 -7.90
N LEU A 352 -5.89 10.06 -7.59
CA LEU A 352 -7.15 9.36 -7.37
C LEU A 352 -7.89 9.88 -6.14
N LEU A 353 -7.20 10.13 -5.03
CA LEU A 353 -7.85 10.65 -3.82
C LEU A 353 -8.30 12.12 -3.97
N GLU A 354 -7.57 12.91 -4.78
CA GLU A 354 -7.91 14.32 -5.07
C GLU A 354 -9.11 14.46 -6.03
N ASN A 355 -9.37 13.49 -6.90
CA ASN A 355 -10.44 13.56 -7.91
C ASN A 355 -11.83 13.10 -7.42
N TYR A 356 -11.92 12.45 -6.25
CA TYR A 356 -13.19 11.90 -5.74
C TYR A 356 -13.68 12.63 -4.49
N PRO A 357 -15.02 12.83 -4.38
CA PRO A 357 -15.62 13.41 -3.19
C PRO A 357 -15.47 12.49 -1.99
N THR A 358 -15.45 13.09 -0.80
CA THR A 358 -15.23 12.43 0.49
C THR A 358 -16.12 11.20 0.72
N ALA A 359 -17.32 11.16 0.14
CA ALA A 359 -18.28 10.06 0.28
C ALA A 359 -17.95 8.79 -0.55
N LEU A 360 -17.09 8.91 -1.57
CA LEU A 360 -16.79 7.82 -2.53
C LEU A 360 -15.33 7.35 -2.51
N ARG A 361 -14.45 8.05 -1.78
CA ARG A 361 -13.00 7.78 -1.77
C ARG A 361 -12.67 6.34 -1.37
N GLY A 362 -13.29 5.81 -0.32
CA GLY A 362 -13.03 4.45 0.16
C GLY A 362 -13.46 3.38 -0.81
N THR A 363 -14.68 3.50 -1.33
CA THR A 363 -15.27 2.59 -2.31
C THR A 363 -14.45 2.58 -3.60
N MET A 364 -14.05 3.76 -4.09
CA MET A 364 -13.17 3.85 -5.25
C MET A 364 -11.83 3.19 -4.98
N MET A 365 -11.13 3.54 -3.89
CA MET A 365 -9.78 3.01 -3.60
C MET A 365 -9.79 1.49 -3.46
N GLY A 366 -10.86 0.94 -2.87
CA GLY A 366 -11.10 -0.49 -2.82
C GLY A 366 -11.24 -1.10 -4.22
N LEU A 367 -12.15 -0.58 -5.06
CA LEU A 367 -12.40 -1.07 -6.42
C LEU A 367 -11.14 -1.05 -7.30
N MET A 368 -10.36 0.03 -7.27
CA MET A 368 -9.13 0.17 -8.08
C MET A 368 -8.11 -0.92 -7.80
N LYS A 369 -8.09 -1.45 -6.57
CA LYS A 369 -7.11 -2.45 -6.14
C LYS A 369 -7.57 -3.88 -6.45
N ILE A 370 -8.85 -4.14 -6.73
CA ILE A 370 -9.35 -5.50 -7.02
C ILE A 370 -8.71 -6.10 -8.27
N LEU A 371 -8.80 -5.41 -9.40
CA LEU A 371 -8.32 -5.92 -10.69
C LEU A 371 -6.82 -6.24 -10.68
N PRO A 372 -5.93 -5.37 -10.18
CA PRO A 372 -4.51 -5.69 -10.06
C PRO A 372 -4.21 -6.92 -9.20
N TYR A 373 -4.90 -7.11 -8.07
CA TYR A 373 -4.68 -8.30 -7.22
C TYR A 373 -5.27 -9.59 -7.82
N LEU A 374 -6.42 -9.52 -8.49
CA LEU A 374 -7.00 -10.69 -9.17
C LEU A 374 -6.15 -11.14 -10.35
N THR A 375 -5.63 -10.18 -11.12
CA THR A 375 -4.73 -10.48 -12.24
C THR A 375 -3.42 -11.09 -11.77
N LEU A 376 -2.89 -10.68 -10.61
CA LEU A 376 -1.75 -11.36 -9.98
C LEU A 376 -2.07 -12.80 -9.61
N PHE A 377 -3.21 -13.02 -8.95
CA PHE A 377 -3.63 -14.35 -8.55
C PHE A 377 -3.77 -15.27 -9.76
N ALA A 378 -4.37 -14.77 -10.84
CA ALA A 378 -4.44 -15.48 -12.12
C ALA A 378 -3.05 -15.70 -12.74
N LEU A 379 -2.18 -14.69 -12.75
CA LEU A 379 -0.83 -14.80 -13.30
C LEU A 379 -0.02 -15.87 -12.57
N GLN A 380 -0.09 -15.90 -11.23
CA GLN A 380 0.56 -16.92 -10.41
C GLN A 380 0.02 -18.34 -10.68
N LEU A 381 -1.25 -18.46 -11.04
CA LEU A 381 -1.88 -19.74 -11.34
C LEU A 381 -1.52 -20.26 -12.75
N PHE A 382 -1.38 -19.36 -13.73
CA PHE A 382 -1.33 -19.70 -15.16
C PHE A 382 0.02 -19.48 -15.85
N MET A 383 0.87 -18.56 -15.38
CA MET A 383 2.07 -18.17 -16.11
C MET A 383 3.34 -18.63 -15.38
N LYS A 384 3.96 -19.71 -15.89
CA LYS A 384 5.25 -20.19 -15.36
C LYS A 384 6.44 -19.37 -15.83
N THR A 385 6.34 -18.55 -16.89
CA THR A 385 7.45 -17.72 -17.36
C THR A 385 6.97 -16.78 -18.46
N THR A 386 6.87 -15.48 -18.18
CA THR A 386 7.13 -14.33 -19.09
C THR A 386 6.65 -13.04 -18.41
N CYS A 387 7.49 -12.50 -17.52
CA CYS A 387 7.17 -11.33 -16.68
C CYS A 387 7.55 -9.98 -17.33
N LEU A 388 8.39 -9.99 -18.37
CA LEU A 388 9.06 -8.77 -18.87
C LEU A 388 8.29 -7.98 -19.94
N LEU A 389 7.60 -8.64 -20.88
CA LEU A 389 7.06 -7.96 -22.07
C LEU A 389 5.78 -7.14 -21.77
N SER A 390 4.96 -7.61 -20.82
CA SER A 390 3.70 -6.94 -20.46
C SER A 390 3.91 -5.69 -19.60
N ALA A 391 4.94 -5.66 -18.76
CA ALA A 391 5.25 -4.53 -17.88
C ALA A 391 5.79 -3.30 -18.65
N ALA A 392 6.58 -3.53 -19.69
CA ALA A 392 7.20 -2.48 -20.51
C ALA A 392 6.18 -1.68 -21.33
N ILE A 393 5.28 -2.35 -22.03
CA ILE A 393 4.22 -1.72 -22.85
C ILE A 393 3.20 -1.01 -21.94
N ALA A 394 3.00 -1.55 -20.73
CA ALA A 394 2.05 -1.02 -19.78
C ALA A 394 2.44 0.36 -19.21
N MET A 395 3.69 0.54 -18.80
CA MET A 395 4.14 1.79 -18.15
C MET A 395 4.22 3.01 -19.08
N LEU A 396 4.21 2.80 -20.40
CA LEU A 396 4.18 3.86 -21.42
C LEU A 396 2.81 4.55 -21.54
N LEU A 397 1.72 3.88 -21.16
CA LEU A 397 0.40 4.51 -21.16
C LEU A 397 0.19 5.29 -19.86
N VAL A 398 0.28 6.61 -19.96
CA VAL A 398 -0.12 7.52 -18.88
C VAL A 398 -1.55 8.00 -19.14
N PRO A 399 -2.57 7.40 -18.53
CA PRO A 399 -3.94 7.84 -18.73
C PRO A 399 -4.13 9.25 -18.14
N ASN A 400 -4.79 10.11 -18.90
CA ASN A 400 -5.01 11.50 -18.50
C ASN A 400 -6.05 11.59 -17.37
N LEU A 401 -5.55 11.66 -16.15
CA LEU A 401 -6.32 11.75 -14.90
C LEU A 401 -6.52 13.21 -14.42
N THR A 402 -6.06 14.23 -15.16
CA THR A 402 -6.04 15.63 -14.68
C THR A 402 -7.31 16.43 -14.95
N ARG A 403 -8.35 15.84 -15.55
CA ARG A 403 -9.64 16.52 -15.76
C ARG A 403 -10.63 16.06 -14.69
N LEU A 404 -10.73 16.84 -13.62
CA LEU A 404 -11.93 17.21 -12.85
C LEU A 404 -11.47 18.02 -11.62
N PRO A 405 -11.31 19.35 -11.72
CA PRO A 405 -11.06 20.14 -10.52
C PRO A 405 -12.29 20.07 -9.61
N MET A 406 -12.12 19.53 -8.40
CA MET A 406 -13.12 19.70 -7.34
C MET A 406 -13.26 21.19 -7.00
N LYS A 407 -14.46 21.74 -7.20
CA LYS A 407 -14.97 22.86 -6.41
C LYS A 407 -15.63 22.26 -5.16
N GLU A 408 -14.82 21.90 -4.16
CA GLU A 408 -15.29 21.53 -2.80
C GLU A 408 -14.57 22.34 -1.74
#